data_AF-A0A5Y1P450-F1
#
_entry.id   AF-A0A5Y1P450-F1
#
_cell.length_a   1.000
_cell.length_b   1.000
_cell.length_c   1.000
_cell.angle_alpha   90.00
_cell.angle_beta   90.00
_cell.angle_gamma   90.00
#
_symmetry.space_group_name_H-M   'P 1'
#
loop_
_entity.id
_entity.type
_entity.pdbx_description
1 polymer ?
#
loop_
_entity_poly.entity_id
_entity_poly.type
_entity_poly.pdbx_seq_one_letter_code
_entity_poly.pdbx_strand_id
1 'polypeptide(L)'
;MAKLSNEELKNILEDRIKKLENSTLKEDKVINEESVKILAKHLSLGNEIPVLAQRFFQIAPKTKLVWLHLCECTGCSESLLRSELPSFDELIFDFFSLEYHETLMAANGTKAEELLEHVLEEDFILAVEGGVAAIDTFFLTIGAQGESGYEILDKLAAKAKAIFAVGTCSSYGGIQAAYPNPSKTCGISEVLSQKVVNIPGCPPSDINIIATLSFFALFGVLPELDEQNRPVWAYGKCLHDMCERKAKFESGIFAEHFDDEAAKNGACLFKIGCKGPYTYNNCPKVKFNAKTSWPVAAGHGCIACSEKNFWDEFGNYEKPMANIFSYAKLCNEELKQEFFLEEQIKILEQIDFEFESNIKLILQNIAKNKLGALLVENYKKSFEKNYTFIEQNFDENPMPSKDFWKYLEISFILVKGEFLKDKNDFLIAAKNYAFKHASPYDFKLNMNAEKPKLDVSKSFRMTLIYLCGGLDFEGIAYSILKAFEDNITKISSLKAS
;
A
#
# COMPACT_ATOMS: atom_id res chain seq x y z
N MET A 1 -11.47 7.16 -11.31
CA MET A 1 -11.64 7.20 -12.78
C MET A 1 -11.92 5.78 -13.21
N ALA A 2 -12.77 5.59 -14.21
CA ALA A 2 -12.98 4.26 -14.77
C ALA A 2 -11.64 3.74 -15.34
N LYS A 3 -11.39 2.45 -15.15
CA LYS A 3 -10.26 1.76 -15.74
C LYS A 3 -10.39 1.77 -17.27
N LEU A 4 -9.47 2.43 -17.96
CA LEU A 4 -9.39 2.34 -19.41
C LEU A 4 -8.90 0.94 -19.82
N SER A 5 -9.59 0.34 -20.77
CA SER A 5 -9.19 -0.90 -21.42
C SER A 5 -7.94 -0.68 -22.29
N ASN A 6 -7.24 -1.77 -22.60
CA ASN A 6 -6.11 -1.70 -23.54
C ASN A 6 -6.53 -1.19 -24.93
N GLU A 7 -7.76 -1.46 -25.35
CA GLU A 7 -8.27 -0.97 -26.63
C GLU A 7 -8.49 0.55 -26.59
N GLU A 8 -9.03 1.10 -25.50
CA GLU A 8 -9.18 2.54 -25.33
C GLU A 8 -7.82 3.26 -25.27
N LEU A 9 -6.86 2.69 -24.53
CA LEU A 9 -5.49 3.24 -24.47
C LEU A 9 -4.79 3.22 -25.82
N LYS A 10 -4.97 2.14 -26.59
CA LYS A 10 -4.48 2.03 -27.96
C LYS A 10 -5.07 3.13 -28.85
N ASN A 11 -6.39 3.29 -28.84
CA ASN A 11 -7.08 4.31 -29.64
C ASN A 11 -6.62 5.74 -29.30
N ILE A 12 -6.45 6.04 -28.00
CA ILE A 12 -5.90 7.34 -27.56
C ILE A 12 -4.53 7.59 -28.17
N LEU A 13 -3.67 6.57 -28.16
CA LEU A 13 -2.29 6.69 -28.62
C LEU A 13 -2.21 6.81 -30.14
N GLU A 14 -3.00 6.03 -30.88
CA GLU A 14 -3.13 6.15 -32.35
C GLU A 14 -3.61 7.55 -32.77
N ASP A 15 -4.63 8.08 -32.10
CA ASP A 15 -5.14 9.43 -32.38
C ASP A 15 -4.09 10.52 -32.10
N ARG A 16 -3.33 10.38 -31.01
CA ARG A 16 -2.24 11.30 -30.66
C ARG A 16 -1.11 11.26 -31.70
N ILE A 17 -0.71 10.07 -32.13
CA ILE A 17 0.30 9.88 -33.19
C ILE A 17 -0.18 10.55 -34.49
N LYS A 18 -1.41 10.27 -34.91
CA LYS A 18 -1.98 10.83 -36.14
C LYS A 18 -2.04 12.36 -36.11
N LYS A 19 -2.35 12.96 -34.95
CA LYS A 19 -2.33 14.42 -34.78
C LYS A 19 -0.91 14.98 -34.90
N LEU A 20 0.08 14.33 -34.29
CA LEU A 20 1.47 14.76 -34.33
C LEU A 20 2.09 14.66 -35.73
N GLU A 21 1.82 13.58 -36.47
CA GLU A 21 2.32 13.39 -37.83
C GLU A 21 1.87 14.50 -38.81
N ASN A 22 0.72 15.13 -38.53
CA ASN A 22 0.19 16.25 -39.31
C ASN A 22 0.52 17.63 -38.72
N SER A 23 1.32 17.69 -37.65
CA SER A 23 1.63 18.93 -36.93
C SER A 23 3.04 19.43 -37.23
N THR A 24 3.26 20.73 -37.06
CA THR A 24 4.60 21.34 -37.10
C THR A 24 5.42 21.09 -35.82
N LEU A 25 4.81 20.46 -34.81
CA LEU A 25 5.45 20.13 -33.52
C LEU A 25 6.16 18.78 -33.53
N LYS A 26 6.19 18.09 -34.69
CA LYS A 26 6.87 16.82 -34.86
C LYS A 26 8.38 16.98 -34.68
N GLU A 27 8.95 16.16 -33.80
CA GLU A 27 10.39 16.10 -33.56
C GLU A 27 10.88 14.66 -33.77
N ASP A 28 11.66 14.40 -34.82
CA ASP A 28 12.18 13.05 -35.09
C ASP A 28 13.37 12.73 -34.16
N LYS A 29 13.20 11.68 -33.34
CA LYS A 29 14.16 11.23 -32.32
C LYS A 29 14.41 9.72 -32.42
N VAL A 30 15.54 9.28 -31.91
CA VAL A 30 15.82 7.86 -31.68
C VAL A 30 15.45 7.55 -30.24
N ILE A 31 14.62 6.53 -30.03
CA ILE A 31 14.14 6.11 -28.70
C ILE A 31 14.58 4.68 -28.43
N ASN A 32 15.11 4.41 -27.23
CA ASN A 32 15.45 3.07 -26.80
C ASN A 32 14.18 2.18 -26.70
N GLU A 33 14.09 1.18 -27.57
CA GLU A 33 12.96 0.26 -27.65
C GLU A 33 12.77 -0.56 -26.36
N GLU A 34 13.85 -0.97 -25.71
CA GLU A 34 13.79 -1.79 -24.51
C GLU A 34 13.22 -0.99 -23.33
N SER A 35 13.60 0.29 -23.20
CA SER A 35 13.07 1.21 -22.20
C SER A 35 11.53 1.32 -22.31
N VAL A 36 11.03 1.49 -23.54
CA VAL A 36 9.58 1.56 -23.80
C VAL A 36 8.89 0.23 -23.49
N LYS A 37 9.47 -0.91 -23.88
CA LYS A 37 8.93 -2.25 -23.58
C LYS A 37 8.84 -2.49 -22.07
N ILE A 38 9.85 -2.08 -21.30
CA ILE A 38 9.87 -2.24 -19.85
C ILE A 38 8.80 -1.38 -19.19
N LEU A 39 8.66 -0.11 -19.59
CA LEU A 39 7.57 0.77 -19.12
C LEU A 39 6.20 0.12 -19.38
N ALA A 40 5.97 -0.35 -20.60
CA ALA A 40 4.72 -1.01 -20.97
C ALA A 40 4.45 -2.27 -20.14
N LYS A 41 5.49 -3.08 -19.87
CA LYS A 41 5.39 -4.27 -19.02
C LYS A 41 5.02 -3.92 -17.57
N HIS A 42 5.62 -2.89 -16.98
CA HIS A 42 5.30 -2.46 -15.62
C HIS A 42 3.86 -1.93 -15.51
N LEU A 43 3.43 -1.16 -16.51
CA LEU A 43 2.08 -0.62 -16.64
C LEU A 43 1.02 -1.66 -17.07
N SER A 44 1.44 -2.90 -17.35
CA SER A 44 0.55 -3.99 -17.83
C SER A 44 -0.20 -3.64 -19.12
N LEU A 45 0.44 -2.90 -20.03
CA LEU A 45 -0.12 -2.51 -21.33
C LEU A 45 -0.14 -3.70 -22.30
N GLY A 46 -1.15 -3.73 -23.17
CA GLY A 46 -1.33 -4.78 -24.18
C GLY A 46 -0.21 -4.81 -25.21
N ASN A 47 0.02 -5.97 -25.84
CA ASN A 47 1.19 -6.25 -26.68
C ASN A 47 1.38 -5.31 -27.89
N GLU A 48 0.32 -4.66 -28.38
CA GLU A 48 0.39 -3.72 -29.51
C GLU A 48 0.81 -2.31 -29.09
N ILE A 49 0.56 -1.93 -27.82
CA ILE A 49 0.83 -0.59 -27.30
C ILE A 49 2.34 -0.25 -27.27
N PRO A 50 3.29 -1.15 -26.92
CA PRO A 50 4.72 -0.84 -26.93
C PRO A 50 5.23 -0.26 -28.26
N VAL A 51 4.76 -0.78 -29.39
CA VAL A 51 5.17 -0.31 -30.73
C VAL A 51 4.62 1.09 -30.99
N LEU A 52 3.37 1.33 -30.63
CA LEU A 52 2.75 2.65 -30.74
C LEU A 52 3.39 3.65 -29.76
N ALA A 53 3.72 3.23 -28.55
CA ALA A 53 4.39 4.06 -27.54
C ALA A 53 5.79 4.48 -28.01
N GLN A 54 6.53 3.55 -28.60
CA GLN A 54 7.81 3.84 -29.22
C GLN A 54 7.64 4.85 -30.35
N ARG A 55 6.68 4.63 -31.26
CA ARG A 55 6.39 5.56 -32.35
C ARG A 55 6.00 6.95 -31.85
N PHE A 56 5.18 7.03 -30.80
CA PHE A 56 4.79 8.29 -30.19
C PHE A 56 6.00 9.06 -29.66
N PHE A 57 6.86 8.42 -28.85
CA PHE A 57 8.04 9.08 -28.31
C PHE A 57 9.06 9.49 -29.38
N GLN A 58 9.12 8.77 -30.51
CA GLN A 58 9.99 9.12 -31.64
C GLN A 58 9.58 10.41 -32.36
N ILE A 59 8.34 10.88 -32.21
CA ILE A 59 7.81 12.02 -32.96
C ILE A 59 7.25 13.14 -32.08
N ALA A 60 6.91 12.84 -30.83
CA ALA A 60 6.30 13.79 -29.91
C ALA A 60 7.36 14.75 -29.34
N PRO A 61 7.02 16.04 -29.14
CA PRO A 61 7.84 16.90 -28.30
C PRO A 61 7.90 16.33 -26.88
N LYS A 62 9.00 16.59 -26.18
CA LYS A 62 9.19 16.08 -24.82
C LYS A 62 8.12 16.67 -23.89
N THR A 63 7.60 15.86 -22.97
CA THR A 63 6.64 16.36 -21.98
C THR A 63 7.38 17.26 -20.99
N LYS A 64 6.99 18.53 -20.88
CA LYS A 64 7.60 19.46 -19.94
C LYS A 64 7.25 19.08 -18.50
N LEU A 65 8.28 19.00 -17.66
CA LEU A 65 8.19 18.57 -16.28
C LEU A 65 8.79 19.65 -15.37
N VAL A 66 8.01 20.06 -14.39
CA VAL A 66 8.44 20.89 -13.26
C VAL A 66 8.55 19.98 -12.06
N TRP A 67 9.73 19.92 -11.43
CA TRP A 67 9.95 19.22 -10.17
C TRP A 67 10.15 20.22 -9.04
N LEU A 68 9.11 20.41 -8.23
CA LEU A 68 9.11 21.34 -7.09
C LEU A 68 9.52 20.60 -5.82
N HIS A 69 10.53 21.13 -5.11
CA HIS A 69 10.87 20.69 -3.77
C HIS A 69 10.13 21.52 -2.72
N LEU A 70 9.54 20.85 -1.73
CA LEU A 70 8.91 21.46 -0.56
C LEU A 70 9.62 21.00 0.73
N CYS A 71 8.89 20.68 1.81
CA CYS A 71 9.50 20.17 3.04
C CYS A 71 9.94 18.72 2.83
N GLU A 72 11.22 18.48 2.63
CA GLU A 72 11.74 17.24 2.05
C GLU A 72 13.15 16.85 2.52
N CYS A 73 13.65 15.73 2.02
CA CYS A 73 14.99 15.21 2.29
C CYS A 73 15.76 14.78 1.03
N THR A 74 15.23 15.12 -0.15
CA THR A 74 15.80 14.85 -1.49
C THR A 74 15.91 13.37 -1.87
N GLY A 75 15.39 12.47 -1.03
CA GLY A 75 15.41 11.04 -1.28
C GLY A 75 14.61 10.60 -2.50
N CYS A 76 13.58 11.35 -2.91
CA CYS A 76 12.77 10.99 -4.08
C CYS A 76 13.47 11.39 -5.38
N SER A 77 14.09 12.57 -5.45
CA SER A 77 15.03 12.91 -6.52
C SER A 77 16.17 11.91 -6.61
N GLU A 78 16.79 11.53 -5.49
CA GLU A 78 17.84 10.50 -5.50
C GLU A 78 17.32 9.15 -6.02
N SER A 79 16.10 8.75 -5.67
CA SER A 79 15.48 7.54 -6.24
C SER A 79 15.28 7.64 -7.75
N LEU A 80 14.78 8.77 -8.25
CA LEU A 80 14.64 9.03 -9.68
C LEU A 80 16.00 8.88 -10.41
N LEU A 81 17.07 9.42 -9.82
CA LEU A 81 18.43 9.32 -10.35
C LEU A 81 19.01 7.89 -10.32
N ARG A 82 18.38 6.93 -9.63
CA ARG A 82 18.79 5.51 -9.62
C ARG A 82 18.07 4.67 -10.69
N SER A 83 17.25 5.29 -11.54
CA SER A 83 16.60 4.59 -12.65
C SER A 83 17.62 3.99 -13.61
N GLU A 84 17.54 2.67 -13.83
CA GLU A 84 18.43 1.95 -14.74
C GLU A 84 17.87 1.89 -16.16
N LEU A 85 16.57 1.57 -16.31
CA LEU A 85 15.96 1.34 -17.62
C LEU A 85 14.44 1.65 -17.62
N PRO A 86 14.00 2.77 -18.23
CA PRO A 86 14.84 3.81 -18.81
C PRO A 86 15.82 4.45 -17.82
N SER A 87 17.02 4.80 -18.27
CA SER A 87 17.97 5.53 -17.43
C SER A 87 17.55 6.98 -17.22
N PHE A 88 18.15 7.68 -16.26
CA PHE A 88 17.81 9.09 -16.02
C PHE A 88 18.13 9.99 -17.23
N ASP A 89 19.22 9.73 -17.95
CA ASP A 89 19.57 10.46 -19.18
C ASP A 89 18.55 10.21 -20.30
N GLU A 90 18.11 8.96 -20.53
CA GLU A 90 16.99 8.68 -21.43
C GLU A 90 15.72 9.42 -21.01
N LEU A 91 15.44 9.49 -19.71
CA LEU A 91 14.29 10.21 -19.17
C LEU A 91 14.25 11.69 -19.59
N ILE A 92 15.36 12.41 -19.43
CA ILE A 92 15.42 13.86 -19.67
C ILE A 92 15.79 14.24 -21.12
N PHE A 93 16.41 13.34 -21.88
CA PHE A 93 16.77 13.60 -23.28
C PHE A 93 15.72 13.11 -24.26
N ASP A 94 14.97 12.06 -23.92
CA ASP A 94 14.03 11.43 -24.86
C ASP A 94 12.56 11.66 -24.49
N PHE A 95 12.19 11.55 -23.21
CA PHE A 95 10.79 11.51 -22.78
C PHE A 95 10.28 12.84 -22.21
N PHE A 96 11.08 13.49 -21.37
CA PHE A 96 10.69 14.70 -20.63
C PHE A 96 11.67 15.84 -20.87
N SER A 97 11.17 17.07 -20.77
CA SER A 97 11.99 18.27 -20.69
C SER A 97 11.91 18.77 -19.25
N LEU A 98 13.02 18.69 -18.50
CA LEU A 98 13.06 19.11 -17.10
C LEU A 98 13.25 20.62 -17.04
N GLU A 99 12.15 21.36 -16.92
CA GLU A 99 12.14 22.83 -16.99
C GLU A 99 12.60 23.47 -15.68
N TYR A 100 12.36 22.79 -14.56
CA TYR A 100 12.74 23.25 -13.23
C TYR A 100 13.00 22.07 -12.30
N HIS A 101 14.14 22.09 -11.62
CA HIS A 101 14.52 21.12 -10.58
C HIS A 101 15.71 21.68 -9.80
N GLU A 102 15.50 22.18 -8.59
CA GLU A 102 16.50 22.93 -7.82
C GLU A 102 17.83 22.16 -7.61
N THR A 103 17.75 20.84 -7.41
CA THR A 103 18.94 19.99 -7.23
C THR A 103 19.81 19.86 -8.50
N LEU A 104 19.24 19.97 -9.70
CA LEU A 104 19.92 19.61 -10.97
C LEU A 104 20.14 20.79 -11.93
N MET A 105 19.33 21.84 -11.80
CA MET A 105 19.36 22.98 -12.72
C MET A 105 20.65 23.82 -12.58
N ALA A 106 21.12 24.38 -13.69
CA ALA A 106 22.28 25.28 -13.68
C ALA A 106 21.95 26.69 -13.17
N ALA A 107 20.73 27.17 -13.44
CA ALA A 107 20.28 28.48 -13.00
C ALA A 107 20.07 28.49 -11.48
N ASN A 108 20.39 29.62 -10.85
CA ASN A 108 20.28 29.81 -9.40
C ASN A 108 19.88 31.25 -9.07
N GLY A 109 19.46 31.48 -7.82
CA GLY A 109 18.97 32.79 -7.38
C GLY A 109 17.84 33.30 -8.27
N THR A 110 17.93 34.56 -8.68
CA THR A 110 16.89 35.20 -9.50
C THR A 110 16.69 34.55 -10.87
N LYS A 111 17.70 33.85 -11.42
CA LYS A 111 17.53 33.10 -12.67
C LYS A 111 16.68 31.85 -12.51
N ALA A 112 16.66 31.24 -11.32
CA ALA A 112 15.75 30.15 -11.04
C ALA A 112 14.31 30.66 -10.90
N GLU A 113 14.12 31.83 -10.27
CA GLU A 113 12.81 32.49 -10.16
C GLU A 113 12.26 32.88 -11.55
N GLU A 114 13.09 33.46 -12.43
CA GLU A 114 12.70 33.77 -13.81
C GLU A 114 12.24 32.52 -14.60
N LEU A 115 12.85 31.36 -14.36
CA LEU A 115 12.46 30.10 -15.02
C LEU A 115 11.09 29.62 -14.57
N LEU A 116 10.77 29.71 -13.28
CA LEU A 116 9.43 29.38 -12.77
C LEU A 116 8.35 30.26 -13.41
N GLU A 117 8.60 31.57 -13.50
CA GLU A 117 7.66 32.50 -14.13
C GLU A 117 7.47 32.20 -15.63
N HIS A 118 8.55 31.87 -16.35
CA HIS A 118 8.44 31.51 -17.77
C HIS A 118 7.63 30.23 -18.00
N VAL A 119 7.82 29.22 -17.15
CA VAL A 119 7.10 27.94 -17.22
C VAL A 119 5.58 28.11 -17.06
N LEU A 120 5.11 29.13 -16.33
CA LEU A 120 3.68 29.40 -16.16
C LEU A 120 2.95 29.78 -17.46
N GLU A 121 3.71 30.16 -18.51
CA GLU A 121 3.21 30.47 -19.85
C GLU A 121 3.11 29.23 -20.75
N GLU A 122 3.56 28.06 -20.28
CA GLU A 122 3.70 26.84 -21.06
C GLU A 122 2.81 25.70 -20.55
N ASP A 123 2.68 24.65 -21.37
CA ASP A 123 2.02 23.41 -20.97
C ASP A 123 3.04 22.48 -20.26
N PHE A 124 2.83 22.21 -18.97
CA PHE A 124 3.70 21.34 -18.18
C PHE A 124 2.92 20.39 -17.25
N ILE A 125 3.60 19.36 -16.77
CA ILE A 125 3.17 18.57 -15.61
C ILE A 125 4.01 18.93 -14.38
N LEU A 126 3.38 18.85 -13.21
CA LEU A 126 4.01 19.17 -11.93
C LEU A 126 4.25 17.90 -11.12
N ALA A 127 5.51 17.60 -10.83
CA ALA A 127 5.91 16.65 -9.80
C ALA A 127 6.33 17.43 -8.55
N VAL A 128 5.83 17.00 -7.39
CA VAL A 128 6.14 17.65 -6.11
C VAL A 128 6.78 16.64 -5.18
N GLU A 129 7.99 16.95 -4.72
CA GLU A 129 8.69 16.26 -3.66
C GLU A 129 8.59 17.06 -2.38
N GLY A 130 8.15 16.43 -1.29
CA GLY A 130 8.02 17.11 0.01
C GLY A 130 6.61 17.51 0.40
N GLY A 131 6.38 17.57 1.72
CA GLY A 131 5.10 18.04 2.27
C GLY A 131 5.00 19.56 2.24
N VAL A 132 3.80 20.10 2.40
CA VAL A 132 3.56 21.54 2.36
C VAL A 132 3.26 22.10 3.75
N ALA A 133 3.98 23.16 4.14
CA ALA A 133 3.67 23.94 5.34
C ALA A 133 2.72 25.09 4.95
N ALA A 134 1.41 24.82 4.93
CA ALA A 134 0.40 25.78 4.46
C ALA A 134 -0.19 26.69 5.54
N ILE A 135 -0.01 26.34 6.83
CA ILE A 135 -0.51 27.15 7.95
C ILE A 135 0.56 28.15 8.40
N ASP A 136 1.71 27.64 8.81
CA ASP A 136 2.85 28.45 9.23
C ASP A 136 3.87 28.49 8.08
N THR A 137 3.57 29.27 7.05
CA THR A 137 4.27 29.25 5.75
C THR A 137 5.76 29.59 5.83
N PHE A 138 6.20 30.28 6.89
CA PHE A 138 7.60 30.63 7.12
C PHE A 138 8.54 29.42 7.35
N PHE A 139 7.99 28.22 7.60
CA PHE A 139 8.81 27.00 7.72
C PHE A 139 9.47 26.60 6.39
N LEU A 140 8.97 27.10 5.26
CA LEU A 140 9.62 26.94 3.97
C LEU A 140 9.36 28.17 3.07
N THR A 141 10.42 28.92 2.82
CA THR A 141 10.45 30.00 1.84
C THR A 141 11.55 29.75 0.82
N ILE A 142 11.28 30.03 -0.45
CA ILE A 142 12.17 29.79 -1.58
C ILE A 142 12.42 31.12 -2.30
N GLY A 143 13.61 31.27 -2.88
CA GLY A 143 13.96 32.42 -3.69
C GLY A 143 14.38 33.67 -2.91
N ALA A 144 14.76 34.72 -3.63
CA ALA A 144 15.27 35.96 -3.07
C ALA A 144 14.16 36.80 -2.43
N GLN A 145 12.91 36.65 -2.89
CA GLN A 145 11.74 37.31 -2.30
C GLN A 145 11.20 36.60 -1.06
N GLY A 146 11.70 35.40 -0.75
CA GLY A 146 11.21 34.59 0.36
C GLY A 146 9.76 34.15 0.17
N GLU A 147 9.36 33.84 -1.07
CA GLU A 147 8.02 33.35 -1.36
C GLU A 147 7.81 31.99 -0.67
N SER A 148 6.65 31.78 -0.07
CA SER A 148 6.41 30.52 0.63
C SER A 148 6.29 29.35 -0.34
N GLY A 149 6.72 28.16 0.08
CA GLY A 149 6.55 26.96 -0.73
C GLY A 149 5.08 26.66 -1.08
N TYR A 150 4.13 27.08 -0.22
CA TYR A 150 2.69 26.98 -0.50
C TYR A 150 2.25 27.89 -1.66
N GLU A 151 2.69 29.15 -1.69
CA GLU A 151 2.34 30.09 -2.77
C GLU A 151 2.89 29.63 -4.12
N ILE A 152 4.15 29.14 -4.15
CA ILE A 152 4.75 28.57 -5.36
C ILE A 152 3.98 27.31 -5.81
N LEU A 153 3.63 26.43 -4.87
CA LEU A 153 2.82 25.25 -5.16
C LEU A 153 1.46 25.63 -5.77
N ASP A 154 0.74 26.59 -5.18
CA ASP A 154 -0.59 27.01 -5.66
C ASP A 154 -0.51 27.62 -7.06
N LYS A 155 0.47 28.51 -7.31
CA LYS A 155 0.72 29.11 -8.63
C LYS A 155 0.95 28.04 -9.71
N LEU A 156 1.85 27.09 -9.45
CA LEU A 156 2.18 26.03 -10.41
C LEU A 156 1.01 25.05 -10.59
N ALA A 157 0.36 24.65 -9.50
CA ALA A 157 -0.78 23.73 -9.53
C ALA A 157 -1.96 24.31 -10.32
N ALA A 158 -2.16 25.63 -10.31
CA ALA A 158 -3.22 26.29 -11.09
C ALA A 158 -3.03 26.17 -12.61
N LYS A 159 -1.81 25.92 -13.08
CA LYS A 159 -1.45 25.85 -14.51
C LYS A 159 -1.11 24.44 -14.99
N ALA A 160 -0.68 23.56 -14.08
CA ALA A 160 -0.25 22.20 -14.42
C ALA A 160 -1.36 21.36 -15.08
N LYS A 161 -1.02 20.61 -16.13
CA LYS A 161 -1.94 19.65 -16.78
C LYS A 161 -2.25 18.44 -15.92
N ALA A 162 -1.30 18.06 -15.06
CA ALA A 162 -1.40 16.99 -14.09
C ALA A 162 -0.42 17.24 -12.94
N ILE A 163 -0.81 16.81 -11.73
CA ILE A 163 -0.04 17.00 -10.50
C ILE A 163 0.26 15.63 -9.88
N PHE A 164 1.53 15.39 -9.58
CA PHE A 164 2.02 14.14 -9.00
C PHE A 164 2.71 14.43 -7.67
N ALA A 165 2.18 13.87 -6.58
CA ALA A 165 2.85 13.85 -5.29
C ALA A 165 3.85 12.70 -5.27
N VAL A 166 5.13 13.02 -5.45
CA VAL A 166 6.22 12.04 -5.47
C VAL A 166 6.80 11.89 -4.06
N GLY A 167 6.52 10.74 -3.43
CA GLY A 167 6.95 10.42 -2.07
C GLY A 167 5.85 10.55 -1.02
N THR A 168 6.07 9.91 0.12
CA THR A 168 5.14 9.96 1.26
C THR A 168 5.04 11.37 1.86
N CYS A 169 6.08 12.19 1.74
CA CYS A 169 6.07 13.58 2.16
C CYS A 169 5.00 14.40 1.42
N SER A 170 5.01 14.41 0.09
CA SER A 170 4.01 15.14 -0.70
C SER A 170 2.65 14.46 -0.70
N SER A 171 2.62 13.12 -0.65
CA SER A 171 1.35 12.37 -0.65
C SER A 171 0.57 12.57 0.65
N TYR A 172 1.25 12.55 1.81
CA TYR A 172 0.62 12.42 3.13
C TYR A 172 1.24 13.27 4.25
N GLY A 173 2.28 14.07 3.97
CA GLY A 173 2.97 14.91 4.95
C GLY A 173 4.31 14.35 5.46
N GLY A 174 4.56 13.04 5.38
CA GLY A 174 5.87 12.46 5.67
C GLY A 174 6.33 12.53 7.13
N ILE A 175 7.65 12.52 7.35
CA ILE A 175 8.26 12.51 8.70
C ILE A 175 8.02 13.81 9.45
N GLN A 176 8.04 14.94 8.76
CA GLN A 176 7.78 16.26 9.34
C GLN A 176 6.33 16.42 9.83
N ALA A 177 5.40 15.63 9.28
CA ALA A 177 4.01 15.58 9.71
C ALA A 177 3.76 14.57 10.84
N ALA A 178 4.75 13.73 11.19
CA ALA A 178 4.64 12.81 12.31
C ALA A 178 4.50 13.59 13.62
N TYR A 179 3.90 12.99 14.64
CA TYR A 179 3.69 13.62 15.94
C TYR A 179 5.00 14.21 16.51
N PRO A 180 5.03 15.47 16.98
CA PRO A 180 3.91 16.39 17.19
C PRO A 180 3.62 17.38 16.03
N ASN A 181 4.18 17.17 14.84
CA ASN A 181 4.06 18.03 13.65
C ASN A 181 4.32 19.53 13.92
N PRO A 182 5.55 19.90 14.32
CA PRO A 182 5.86 21.28 14.72
C PRO A 182 5.72 22.29 13.57
N SER A 183 5.89 21.86 12.32
CA SER A 183 5.78 22.70 11.14
C SER A 183 4.37 22.76 10.54
N LYS A 184 3.41 22.04 11.13
CA LYS A 184 2.03 21.88 10.60
C LYS A 184 2.03 21.47 9.12
N THR A 185 2.98 20.62 8.74
CA THR A 185 3.11 20.13 7.36
C THR A 185 2.05 19.07 7.07
N CYS A 186 1.51 19.08 5.86
CA CYS A 186 0.54 18.09 5.38
C CYS A 186 0.83 17.64 3.93
N GLY A 187 0.05 16.69 3.42
CA GLY A 187 0.12 16.29 2.02
C GLY A 187 -0.46 17.36 1.08
N ILE A 188 0.06 17.46 -0.14
CA ILE A 188 -0.34 18.55 -1.06
C ILE A 188 -1.82 18.47 -1.47
N SER A 189 -2.40 17.27 -1.47
CA SER A 189 -3.83 17.08 -1.77
C SER A 189 -4.77 17.68 -0.72
N GLU A 190 -4.26 18.01 0.47
CA GLU A 190 -5.05 18.63 1.54
C GLU A 190 -5.22 20.14 1.35
N VAL A 191 -4.38 20.77 0.51
CA VAL A 191 -4.36 22.22 0.30
C VAL A 191 -4.68 22.62 -1.15
N LEU A 192 -4.69 21.65 -2.07
CA LEU A 192 -5.01 21.86 -3.48
C LEU A 192 -6.43 21.42 -3.80
N SER A 193 -7.11 22.19 -4.66
CA SER A 193 -8.43 21.83 -5.20
C SER A 193 -8.34 20.84 -6.38
N GLN A 194 -7.19 20.83 -7.04
CA GLN A 194 -6.86 20.04 -8.21
C GLN A 194 -6.63 18.58 -7.81
N LYS A 195 -6.93 17.67 -8.74
CA LYS A 195 -6.67 16.26 -8.50
C LYS A 195 -5.17 15.98 -8.50
N VAL A 196 -4.70 15.36 -7.42
CA VAL A 196 -3.30 14.93 -7.24
C VAL A 196 -3.20 13.41 -7.38
N VAL A 197 -2.22 12.93 -8.14
CA VAL A 197 -1.82 11.51 -8.17
C VAL A 197 -0.77 11.26 -7.10
N ASN A 198 -1.05 10.36 -6.16
CA ASN A 198 -0.12 10.02 -5.08
C ASN A 198 0.79 8.87 -5.51
N ILE A 199 2.10 9.08 -5.41
CA ILE A 199 3.13 8.06 -5.65
C ILE A 199 3.91 7.90 -4.33
N PRO A 200 3.33 7.27 -3.30
CA PRO A 200 3.93 7.21 -1.98
C PRO A 200 5.06 6.18 -1.85
N GLY A 201 5.85 6.33 -0.80
CA GLY A 201 7.09 5.61 -0.53
C GLY A 201 8.14 6.57 0.02
N CYS A 202 9.08 6.07 0.82
CA CYS A 202 10.12 6.89 1.44
C CYS A 202 11.53 6.34 1.15
N PRO A 203 12.03 6.48 -0.09
CA PRO A 203 11.36 7.04 -1.26
C PRO A 203 10.51 6.00 -2.04
N PRO A 204 9.67 6.42 -2.99
CA PRO A 204 9.04 5.51 -3.95
C PRO A 204 10.12 4.88 -4.84
N SER A 205 9.86 3.70 -5.42
CA SER A 205 10.79 3.15 -6.41
C SER A 205 10.88 4.06 -7.63
N ASP A 206 12.08 4.11 -8.20
CA ASP A 206 12.38 4.70 -9.51
C ASP A 206 11.32 4.30 -10.56
N ILE A 207 11.00 3.00 -10.65
CA ILE A 207 10.00 2.47 -11.58
C ILE A 207 8.61 3.06 -11.34
N ASN A 208 8.18 3.24 -10.09
CA ASN A 208 6.86 3.79 -9.80
C ASN A 208 6.76 5.27 -10.19
N ILE A 209 7.87 6.01 -10.07
CA ILE A 209 7.96 7.41 -10.50
C ILE A 209 7.89 7.47 -12.02
N ILE A 210 8.85 6.85 -12.71
CA ILE A 210 9.00 6.98 -14.17
C ILE A 210 7.79 6.42 -14.91
N ALA A 211 7.26 5.26 -14.52
CA ALA A 211 6.16 4.64 -15.24
C ALA A 211 4.85 5.43 -15.08
N THR A 212 4.62 6.04 -13.92
CA THR A 212 3.43 6.88 -13.70
C THR A 212 3.50 8.16 -14.52
N LEU A 213 4.66 8.83 -14.56
CA LEU A 213 4.86 10.01 -15.40
C LEU A 213 4.74 9.65 -16.89
N SER A 214 5.38 8.57 -17.33
CA SER A 214 5.33 8.11 -18.72
C SER A 214 3.92 7.68 -19.16
N PHE A 215 3.10 7.13 -18.26
CA PHE A 215 1.70 6.85 -18.55
C PHE A 215 0.97 8.13 -18.98
N PHE A 216 1.13 9.22 -18.22
CA PHE A 216 0.52 10.49 -18.59
C PHE A 216 1.11 11.08 -19.87
N ALA A 217 2.42 10.99 -20.07
CA ALA A 217 3.07 11.47 -21.30
C ALA A 217 2.50 10.77 -22.56
N LEU A 218 2.29 9.45 -22.49
CA LEU A 218 1.74 8.65 -23.57
C LEU A 218 0.28 9.00 -23.87
N PHE A 219 -0.57 9.02 -22.84
CA PHE A 219 -2.02 9.02 -23.04
C PHE A 219 -2.68 10.39 -22.81
N GLY A 220 -2.01 11.32 -22.11
CA GLY A 220 -2.59 12.61 -21.69
C GLY A 220 -3.74 12.48 -20.71
N VAL A 221 -3.87 11.32 -20.05
CA VAL A 221 -4.87 11.02 -19.02
C VAL A 221 -4.19 10.35 -17.84
N LEU A 222 -4.79 10.46 -16.66
CA LEU A 222 -4.27 9.84 -15.45
C LEU A 222 -4.52 8.32 -15.47
N PRO A 223 -3.65 7.50 -14.84
CA PRO A 223 -3.89 6.07 -14.71
C PRO A 223 -5.10 5.78 -13.80
N GLU A 224 -5.54 4.52 -13.79
CA GLU A 224 -6.50 4.06 -12.77
C GLU A 224 -5.90 4.28 -11.37
N LEU A 225 -6.66 4.95 -10.50
CA LEU A 225 -6.25 5.28 -9.14
C LEU A 225 -7.17 4.59 -8.13
N ASP A 226 -6.61 4.18 -6.99
CA ASP A 226 -7.38 3.72 -5.84
C ASP A 226 -8.04 4.89 -5.07
N GLU A 227 -8.71 4.57 -3.98
CA GLU A 227 -9.42 5.54 -3.12
C GLU A 227 -8.48 6.57 -2.47
N GLN A 228 -7.17 6.27 -2.39
CA GLN A 228 -6.14 7.17 -1.90
C GLN A 228 -5.41 7.92 -3.02
N ASN A 229 -5.97 7.92 -4.24
CA ASN A 229 -5.41 8.48 -5.46
C ASN A 229 -4.04 7.87 -5.86
N ARG A 230 -3.75 6.62 -5.47
CA ARG A 230 -2.52 5.92 -5.85
C ARG A 230 -2.71 5.10 -7.13
N PRO A 231 -1.75 5.05 -8.07
CA PRO A 231 -1.85 4.20 -9.26
C PRO A 231 -2.08 2.72 -8.92
N VAL A 232 -3.20 2.15 -9.36
CA VAL A 232 -3.61 0.77 -9.02
C VAL A 232 -2.60 -0.27 -9.51
N TRP A 233 -1.91 -0.01 -10.62
CA TRP A 233 -0.89 -0.92 -11.15
C TRP A 233 0.30 -1.13 -10.18
N ALA A 234 0.62 -0.13 -9.35
CA ALA A 234 1.72 -0.14 -8.40
C ALA A 234 1.25 -0.42 -6.96
N TYR A 235 0.10 0.14 -6.56
CA TYR A 235 -0.38 0.14 -5.19
C TYR A 235 -1.70 -0.65 -5.00
N GLY A 236 -2.19 -1.34 -6.04
CA GLY A 236 -3.46 -2.10 -5.96
C GLY A 236 -3.36 -3.47 -5.29
N LYS A 237 -2.16 -3.90 -4.87
CA LYS A 237 -1.94 -5.18 -4.18
C LYS A 237 -1.17 -4.99 -2.88
N CYS A 238 -1.53 -5.76 -1.88
CA CYS A 238 -0.76 -5.86 -0.65
C CYS A 238 0.62 -6.45 -0.96
N LEU A 239 1.66 -5.85 -0.42
CA LEU A 239 3.05 -6.25 -0.58
C LEU A 239 3.26 -7.69 -0.09
N HIS A 240 2.61 -8.07 1.01
CA HIS A 240 2.74 -9.41 1.58
C HIS A 240 2.27 -10.52 0.63
N ASP A 241 1.31 -10.23 -0.27
CA ASP A 241 0.84 -11.21 -1.24
C ASP A 241 1.86 -11.61 -2.30
N MET A 242 2.87 -10.75 -2.49
CA MET A 242 3.96 -10.96 -3.44
C MET A 242 5.28 -11.34 -2.76
N CYS A 243 5.28 -11.51 -1.42
CA CYS A 243 6.49 -11.74 -0.65
C CYS A 243 7.03 -13.18 -0.82
N GLU A 244 8.32 -13.30 -1.09
CA GLU A 244 9.04 -14.58 -1.21
C GLU A 244 9.04 -15.39 0.09
N ARG A 245 8.83 -14.75 1.25
CA ARG A 245 8.76 -15.42 2.56
C ARG A 245 7.33 -15.85 2.96
N LYS A 246 6.33 -15.64 2.10
CA LYS A 246 4.90 -15.93 2.41
C LYS A 246 4.65 -17.38 2.82
N ALA A 247 5.30 -18.35 2.19
CA ALA A 247 5.15 -19.76 2.58
C ALA A 247 5.64 -20.04 4.02
N LYS A 248 6.67 -19.32 4.50
CA LYS A 248 7.15 -19.42 5.88
C LYS A 248 6.16 -18.79 6.86
N PHE A 249 5.57 -17.65 6.49
CA PHE A 249 4.48 -17.02 7.22
C PHE A 249 3.30 -17.99 7.39
N GLU A 250 2.81 -18.58 6.29
CA GLU A 250 1.68 -19.53 6.31
C GLU A 250 1.98 -20.82 7.09
N SER A 251 3.26 -21.15 7.30
CA SER A 251 3.70 -22.32 8.07
C SER A 251 3.98 -22.01 9.54
N GLY A 252 3.80 -20.76 9.99
CA GLY A 252 4.14 -20.33 11.35
C GLY A 252 5.64 -20.33 11.65
N ILE A 253 6.50 -20.21 10.62
CA ILE A 253 7.96 -20.18 10.75
C ILE A 253 8.44 -18.73 10.73
N PHE A 254 8.76 -18.23 11.91
CA PHE A 254 9.19 -16.84 12.13
C PHE A 254 10.62 -16.75 12.64
N ALA A 255 11.29 -15.67 12.30
CA ALA A 255 12.46 -15.22 13.05
C ALA A 255 12.00 -14.69 14.41
N GLU A 256 12.72 -15.00 15.47
CA GLU A 256 12.49 -14.55 16.83
C GLU A 256 13.26 -13.25 17.12
N HIS A 257 14.48 -13.14 16.58
CA HIS A 257 15.28 -11.93 16.61
C HIS A 257 16.19 -11.83 15.36
N PHE A 258 16.75 -10.65 15.14
CA PHE A 258 17.76 -10.49 14.11
C PHE A 258 18.96 -11.42 14.37
N ASP A 259 19.54 -11.95 13.29
CA ASP A 259 20.69 -12.88 13.30
C ASP A 259 20.46 -14.26 13.95
N ASP A 260 19.23 -14.65 14.27
CA ASP A 260 18.96 -16.04 14.65
C ASP A 260 19.05 -17.01 13.45
N GLU A 261 19.14 -18.30 13.75
CA GLU A 261 19.25 -19.34 12.71
C GLU A 261 18.01 -19.39 11.79
N ALA A 262 16.83 -19.01 12.27
CA ALA A 262 15.64 -18.96 11.44
C ALA A 262 15.71 -17.80 10.44
N ALA A 263 16.17 -16.62 10.86
CA ALA A 263 16.38 -15.42 10.06
C ALA A 263 17.42 -15.67 8.97
N LYS A 264 18.56 -16.30 9.32
CA LYS A 264 19.60 -16.72 8.37
C LYS A 264 19.07 -17.69 7.31
N ASN A 265 18.11 -18.54 7.69
CA ASN A 265 17.45 -19.50 6.81
C ASN A 265 16.14 -18.96 6.15
N GLY A 266 15.96 -17.63 6.13
CA GLY A 266 14.87 -16.99 5.39
C GLY A 266 13.48 -17.14 6.01
N ALA A 267 13.38 -17.34 7.33
CA ALA A 267 12.10 -17.33 8.04
C ALA A 267 11.35 -15.99 7.87
N CYS A 268 10.03 -16.01 8.12
CA CYS A 268 9.22 -14.80 8.02
C CYS A 268 9.60 -13.78 9.10
N LEU A 269 9.61 -12.50 8.74
CA LEU A 269 10.01 -11.39 9.60
C LEU A 269 8.83 -10.73 10.34
N PHE A 270 7.61 -11.31 10.28
CA PHE A 270 6.42 -10.72 10.91
C PHE A 270 6.58 -10.55 12.43
N LYS A 271 7.13 -11.56 13.11
CA LYS A 271 7.35 -11.54 14.57
C LYS A 271 8.42 -10.57 15.04
N ILE A 272 9.29 -10.13 14.13
CA ILE A 272 10.24 -9.03 14.36
C ILE A 272 9.80 -7.75 13.64
N GLY A 273 8.49 -7.62 13.38
CA GLY A 273 7.83 -6.36 13.09
C GLY A 273 7.57 -5.99 11.63
N CYS A 274 7.71 -6.93 10.69
CA CYS A 274 7.33 -6.66 9.30
C CYS A 274 5.86 -6.24 9.17
N LYS A 275 5.62 -5.01 8.71
CA LYS A 275 4.30 -4.41 8.45
C LYS A 275 3.76 -4.68 7.04
N GLY A 276 4.44 -5.53 6.29
CA GLY A 276 4.07 -5.89 4.91
C GLY A 276 2.61 -6.32 4.71
N PRO A 277 1.95 -7.03 5.65
CA PRO A 277 0.53 -7.38 5.53
C PRO A 277 -0.43 -6.19 5.47
N TYR A 278 0.01 -5.00 5.91
CA TYR A 278 -0.79 -3.77 5.98
C TYR A 278 -0.35 -2.75 4.93
N THR A 279 0.58 -3.10 4.04
CA THR A 279 1.23 -2.16 3.12
C THR A 279 0.93 -2.51 1.67
N TYR A 280 0.56 -1.50 0.90
CA TYR A 280 0.31 -1.58 -0.53
C TYR A 280 1.47 -0.94 -1.27
N ASN A 281 2.23 -1.78 -1.97
CA ASN A 281 3.34 -1.37 -2.82
C ASN A 281 3.80 -2.58 -3.64
N ASN A 282 4.59 -2.35 -4.68
CA ASN A 282 5.11 -3.39 -5.56
C ASN A 282 6.60 -3.72 -5.32
N CYS A 283 7.18 -3.36 -4.16
CA CYS A 283 8.58 -3.61 -3.81
C CYS A 283 9.09 -5.03 -4.08
N PRO A 284 8.36 -6.13 -3.79
CA PRO A 284 8.83 -7.49 -4.08
C PRO A 284 8.92 -7.77 -5.59
N LYS A 285 8.09 -7.09 -6.39
CA LYS A 285 7.99 -7.25 -7.85
C LYS A 285 9.04 -6.40 -8.57
N VAL A 286 9.17 -5.12 -8.21
CA VAL A 286 10.07 -4.17 -8.89
C VAL A 286 11.44 -4.09 -8.25
N LYS A 287 11.55 -4.36 -6.94
CA LYS A 287 12.76 -4.21 -6.12
C LYS A 287 13.34 -2.79 -6.21
N PHE A 288 14.53 -2.59 -5.67
CA PHE A 288 15.27 -1.33 -5.68
C PHE A 288 16.67 -1.53 -6.27
N ASN A 289 17.20 -0.47 -6.87
CA ASN A 289 18.57 -0.37 -7.39
C ASN A 289 18.89 -1.48 -8.41
N ALA A 290 18.43 -1.33 -9.66
CA ALA A 290 18.63 -2.34 -10.72
C ALA A 290 18.07 -3.73 -10.35
N LYS A 291 16.90 -3.73 -9.69
CA LYS A 291 16.22 -4.94 -9.19
C LYS A 291 17.07 -5.80 -8.24
N THR A 292 18.07 -5.22 -7.59
CA THR A 292 19.03 -5.93 -6.73
C THR A 292 18.33 -6.53 -5.51
N SER A 293 17.66 -5.69 -4.71
CA SER A 293 17.07 -6.12 -3.44
C SER A 293 15.85 -5.29 -3.04
N TRP A 294 15.23 -5.65 -1.93
CA TRP A 294 14.20 -4.88 -1.24
C TRP A 294 14.27 -5.21 0.27
N PRO A 295 13.64 -4.43 1.17
CA PRO A 295 13.88 -4.56 2.61
C PRO A 295 13.82 -5.99 3.17
N VAL A 296 12.77 -6.75 2.82
CA VAL A 296 12.59 -8.12 3.34
C VAL A 296 13.58 -9.12 2.71
N ALA A 297 13.97 -8.93 1.44
CA ALA A 297 15.06 -9.73 0.87
C ALA A 297 16.39 -9.46 1.60
N ALA A 298 16.63 -8.21 2.01
CA ALA A 298 17.81 -7.81 2.78
C ALA A 298 17.75 -8.19 4.27
N GLY A 299 16.64 -8.75 4.76
CA GLY A 299 16.51 -9.26 6.13
C GLY A 299 15.83 -8.32 7.12
N HIS A 300 15.36 -7.15 6.69
CA HIS A 300 14.58 -6.24 7.54
C HIS A 300 13.09 -6.26 7.18
N GLY A 301 12.21 -6.21 8.19
CA GLY A 301 10.77 -6.11 7.97
C GLY A 301 10.37 -4.84 7.20
N CYS A 302 9.29 -4.91 6.44
CA CYS A 302 8.68 -3.70 5.87
C CYS A 302 8.21 -2.77 6.99
N ILE A 303 8.41 -1.46 6.84
CA ILE A 303 7.99 -0.42 7.80
C ILE A 303 6.72 0.33 7.38
N ALA A 304 6.03 -0.13 6.32
CA ALA A 304 4.85 0.51 5.75
C ALA A 304 5.08 1.94 5.20
N CYS A 305 6.27 2.23 4.68
CA CYS A 305 6.64 3.59 4.27
C CYS A 305 5.80 4.23 3.15
N SER A 306 4.92 3.48 2.49
CA SER A 306 3.97 3.97 1.49
C SER A 306 2.53 4.14 2.00
N GLU A 307 2.28 3.87 3.28
CA GLU A 307 0.99 4.12 3.91
C GLU A 307 0.95 5.50 4.59
N LYS A 308 -0.26 6.05 4.70
CA LYS A 308 -0.51 7.30 5.41
C LYS A 308 -0.13 7.14 6.90
N ASN A 309 0.45 8.20 7.48
CA ASN A 309 0.82 8.29 8.91
C ASN A 309 1.68 7.12 9.42
N PHE A 310 2.49 6.49 8.56
CA PHE A 310 3.16 5.25 8.96
C PHE A 310 4.14 5.41 10.14
N TRP A 311 4.66 6.63 10.34
CA TRP A 311 5.49 7.03 11.47
C TRP A 311 4.84 6.79 12.84
N ASP A 312 3.53 7.01 12.94
CA ASP A 312 2.83 7.01 14.23
C ASP A 312 1.90 5.80 14.36
N GLU A 313 1.35 5.28 13.26
CA GLU A 313 0.25 4.30 13.30
C GLU A 313 0.68 2.83 13.38
N PHE A 314 1.97 2.53 13.20
CA PHE A 314 2.48 1.14 13.18
C PHE A 314 3.32 0.76 14.40
N GLY A 315 3.44 1.66 15.39
CA GLY A 315 4.17 1.42 16.63
C GLY A 315 5.65 1.12 16.39
N ASN A 316 6.26 0.33 17.29
CA ASN A 316 7.65 -0.06 17.11
C ASN A 316 7.83 -0.93 15.85
N TYR A 317 8.65 -0.45 14.91
CA TYR A 317 8.84 -1.11 13.61
C TYR A 317 9.45 -2.51 13.69
N GLU A 318 10.25 -2.79 14.70
CA GLU A 318 10.93 -4.07 14.90
C GLU A 318 10.13 -5.02 15.82
N LYS A 319 8.85 -4.70 16.04
CA LYS A 319 7.93 -5.48 16.88
C LYS A 319 6.61 -5.74 16.15
N PRO A 320 5.93 -6.86 16.43
CA PRO A 320 4.59 -7.10 15.91
C PRO A 320 3.64 -6.01 16.46
N MET A 321 2.51 -5.78 15.80
CA MET A 321 1.52 -4.80 16.24
C MET A 321 0.70 -5.33 17.42
N ALA A 322 1.37 -5.67 18.53
CA ALA A 322 0.74 -5.97 19.80
C ALA A 322 0.66 -4.69 20.65
N ASN A 323 -0.38 -4.57 21.47
CA ASN A 323 -0.72 -3.36 22.24
C ASN A 323 0.44 -2.79 23.07
N ILE A 324 1.32 -3.66 23.56
CA ILE A 324 2.50 -3.26 24.34
C ILE A 324 3.51 -2.43 23.52
N PHE A 325 3.47 -2.52 22.19
CA PHE A 325 4.37 -1.82 21.27
C PHE A 325 3.71 -0.64 20.53
N SER A 326 2.47 -0.30 20.87
CA SER A 326 1.76 0.84 20.28
C SER A 326 2.28 2.18 20.82
N TYR A 327 2.36 3.18 19.95
CA TYR A 327 2.63 4.56 20.33
C TYR A 327 1.39 5.31 20.84
N ALA A 328 0.18 4.75 20.73
CA ALA A 328 -1.05 5.40 21.22
C ALA A 328 -0.96 5.76 22.72
N LYS A 329 -0.28 4.93 23.51
CA LYS A 329 0.01 5.20 24.92
C LYS A 329 0.99 6.35 25.15
N LEU A 330 1.85 6.66 24.18
CA LEU A 330 2.79 7.79 24.23
C LEU A 330 2.09 9.10 23.85
N CYS A 331 1.13 9.05 22.92
CA CYS A 331 0.44 10.23 22.42
C CYS A 331 -0.85 10.58 23.21
N ASN A 332 -1.20 9.83 24.27
CA ASN A 332 -2.47 9.96 25.01
C ASN A 332 -3.71 9.94 24.10
N GLU A 333 -3.65 9.24 22.97
CA GLU A 333 -4.79 9.09 22.06
C GLU A 333 -5.60 7.84 22.43
N GLU A 334 -6.87 8.03 22.80
CA GLU A 334 -7.83 6.93 22.89
C GLU A 334 -8.41 6.63 21.50
N LEU A 335 -8.06 5.46 20.94
CA LEU A 335 -8.76 4.93 19.77
C LEU A 335 -10.10 4.36 20.21
N LYS A 336 -11.19 5.07 19.95
CA LYS A 336 -12.54 4.58 20.17
C LYS A 336 -13.00 3.77 18.98
N GLN A 337 -13.09 2.46 19.16
CA GLN A 337 -13.68 1.55 18.18
C GLN A 337 -14.98 0.99 18.72
N GLU A 338 -16.00 0.92 17.88
CA GLU A 338 -17.29 0.34 18.23
C GLU A 338 -17.63 -0.80 17.27
N PHE A 339 -18.09 -1.91 17.83
CA PHE A 339 -18.53 -3.08 17.07
C PHE A 339 -19.99 -3.34 17.39
N PHE A 340 -20.84 -3.25 16.37
CA PHE A 340 -22.29 -3.49 16.46
C PHE A 340 -22.64 -4.73 15.63
N LEU A 341 -22.50 -5.91 16.24
CA LEU A 341 -22.61 -7.18 15.50
C LEU A 341 -24.05 -7.71 15.38
N GLU A 342 -25.00 -7.22 16.17
CA GLU A 342 -26.34 -7.82 16.23
C GLU A 342 -27.07 -7.78 14.88
N GLU A 343 -27.07 -6.63 14.21
CA GLU A 343 -27.67 -6.48 12.88
C GLU A 343 -26.89 -7.23 11.81
N GLN A 344 -25.55 -7.24 11.92
CA GLN A 344 -24.66 -7.95 11.00
C GLN A 344 -24.87 -9.48 11.07
N ILE A 345 -25.06 -10.02 12.27
CA ILE A 345 -25.33 -11.44 12.48
C ILE A 345 -26.70 -11.84 11.93
N LYS A 346 -27.72 -10.97 11.99
CA LYS A 346 -29.02 -11.23 11.32
C LYS A 346 -28.88 -11.38 9.81
N ILE A 347 -27.91 -10.69 9.18
CA ILE A 347 -27.64 -10.85 7.75
C ILE A 347 -27.13 -12.26 7.44
N LEU A 348 -26.44 -12.93 8.38
CA LEU A 348 -25.95 -14.30 8.19
C LEU A 348 -27.06 -15.31 7.94
N GLU A 349 -28.24 -15.13 8.55
CA GLU A 349 -29.42 -15.97 8.33
C GLU A 349 -29.87 -15.93 6.86
N GLN A 350 -29.56 -14.84 6.15
CA GLN A 350 -29.97 -14.58 4.78
C GLN A 350 -28.95 -15.05 3.74
N ILE A 351 -27.79 -15.59 4.16
CA ILE A 351 -26.72 -16.04 3.25
C ILE A 351 -26.33 -17.50 3.52
N ASP A 352 -25.46 -18.09 2.71
CA ASP A 352 -24.84 -19.38 2.99
C ASP A 352 -23.63 -19.15 3.93
N PHE A 353 -23.83 -19.46 5.21
CA PHE A 353 -22.82 -19.37 6.27
C PHE A 353 -22.92 -20.62 7.14
N GLU A 354 -21.96 -21.53 6.98
CA GLU A 354 -21.81 -22.75 7.76
C GLU A 354 -20.34 -23.13 7.79
N PHE A 355 -19.84 -23.58 8.94
CA PHE A 355 -18.47 -24.00 9.12
C PHE A 355 -18.36 -25.13 10.15
N GLU A 356 -17.31 -25.93 10.06
CA GLU A 356 -16.98 -26.93 11.09
C GLU A 356 -16.53 -26.21 12.37
N SER A 357 -17.18 -26.50 13.50
CA SER A 357 -16.93 -25.85 14.79
C SER A 357 -16.19 -26.74 15.80
N ASN A 358 -15.95 -28.01 15.48
CA ASN A 358 -15.07 -28.88 16.24
C ASN A 358 -13.60 -28.48 16.01
N ILE A 359 -12.93 -28.02 17.07
CA ILE A 359 -11.56 -27.49 17.00
C ILE A 359 -10.54 -28.54 16.57
N LYS A 360 -10.69 -29.81 16.97
CA LYS A 360 -9.80 -30.89 16.51
C LYS A 360 -9.91 -31.09 15.00
N LEU A 361 -11.14 -31.15 14.48
CA LEU A 361 -11.37 -31.27 13.04
C LEU A 361 -10.88 -30.02 12.27
N ILE A 362 -11.02 -28.82 12.83
CA ILE A 362 -10.43 -27.59 12.25
C ILE A 362 -8.91 -27.73 12.13
N LEU A 363 -8.22 -28.14 13.20
CA LEU A 363 -6.77 -28.34 13.19
C LEU A 363 -6.35 -29.44 12.20
N GLN A 364 -7.07 -30.56 12.16
CA GLN A 364 -6.85 -31.62 11.17
C GLN A 364 -7.06 -31.11 9.74
N ASN A 365 -8.09 -30.29 9.49
CA ASN A 365 -8.37 -29.70 8.19
C ASN A 365 -7.27 -28.72 7.75
N ILE A 366 -6.74 -27.90 8.66
CA ILE A 366 -5.57 -27.04 8.41
C ILE A 366 -4.37 -27.92 8.04
N ALA A 367 -4.14 -29.01 8.78
CA ALA A 367 -3.01 -29.92 8.58
C ALA A 367 -3.07 -30.80 7.30
N LYS A 368 -4.13 -30.71 6.49
CA LYS A 368 -4.27 -31.51 5.25
C LYS A 368 -3.22 -31.21 4.19
N ASN A 369 -2.56 -30.05 4.24
CA ASN A 369 -1.49 -29.69 3.32
C ASN A 369 -0.17 -29.44 4.06
N LYS A 370 0.95 -29.45 3.33
CA LYS A 370 2.30 -29.35 3.91
C LYS A 370 2.51 -28.11 4.77
N LEU A 371 2.05 -26.93 4.33
CA LEU A 371 2.25 -25.68 5.06
C LEU A 371 1.39 -25.66 6.34
N GLY A 372 0.13 -26.08 6.23
CA GLY A 372 -0.77 -26.16 7.36
C GLY A 372 -0.37 -27.22 8.40
N ALA A 373 0.22 -28.34 7.98
CA ALA A 373 0.77 -29.33 8.90
C ALA A 373 1.90 -28.74 9.74
N LEU A 374 2.83 -28.03 9.11
CA LEU A 374 3.91 -27.30 9.79
C LEU A 374 3.35 -26.21 10.73
N LEU A 375 2.32 -25.49 10.31
CA LEU A 375 1.67 -24.48 11.14
C LEU A 375 1.09 -25.07 12.43
N VAL A 376 0.36 -26.20 12.33
CA VAL A 376 -0.23 -26.86 13.50
C VAL A 376 0.86 -27.42 14.42
N GLU A 377 1.95 -27.96 13.86
CA GLU A 377 3.12 -28.41 14.63
C GLU A 377 3.80 -27.24 15.38
N ASN A 378 4.04 -26.13 14.70
CA ASN A 378 4.67 -24.94 15.29
C ASN A 378 3.77 -24.29 16.34
N TYR A 379 2.44 -24.27 16.13
CA TYR A 379 1.47 -23.85 17.12
C TYR A 379 1.51 -24.75 18.36
N LYS A 380 1.48 -26.09 18.18
CA LYS A 380 1.57 -27.05 19.29
C LYS A 380 2.85 -26.85 20.11
N LYS A 381 3.98 -26.61 19.45
CA LYS A 381 5.27 -26.37 20.11
C LYS A 381 5.29 -25.06 20.90
N SER A 382 4.69 -24.00 20.35
CA SER A 382 4.73 -22.66 20.94
C SER A 382 3.65 -22.43 22.00
N PHE A 383 2.52 -23.14 21.89
CA PHE A 383 1.33 -22.99 22.73
C PHE A 383 0.83 -24.34 23.24
N GLU A 384 1.75 -25.13 23.83
CA GLU A 384 1.47 -26.49 24.32
C GLU A 384 0.25 -26.55 25.24
N LYS A 385 0.13 -25.61 26.19
CA LYS A 385 -1.01 -25.53 27.10
C LYS A 385 -2.35 -25.41 26.37
N ASN A 386 -2.41 -24.53 25.35
CA ASN A 386 -3.62 -24.33 24.56
C ASN A 386 -3.97 -25.60 23.76
N TYR A 387 -2.96 -26.22 23.16
CA TYR A 387 -3.15 -27.47 22.42
C TYR A 387 -3.62 -28.62 23.33
N THR A 388 -3.01 -28.79 24.50
CA THR A 388 -3.43 -29.79 25.49
C THR A 388 -4.86 -29.57 25.97
N PHE A 389 -5.27 -28.32 26.19
CA PHE A 389 -6.66 -28.01 26.52
C PHE A 389 -7.63 -28.48 25.43
N ILE A 390 -7.32 -28.25 24.16
CA ILE A 390 -8.13 -28.72 23.03
C ILE A 390 -8.19 -30.25 23.01
N GLU A 391 -7.05 -30.92 23.23
CA GLU A 391 -6.99 -32.38 23.25
C GLU A 391 -7.87 -33.02 24.32
N GLN A 392 -7.96 -32.39 25.49
CA GLN A 392 -8.72 -32.90 26.64
C GLN A 392 -10.23 -32.63 26.56
N ASN A 393 -10.65 -31.58 25.85
CA ASN A 393 -12.03 -31.07 25.92
C ASN A 393 -12.87 -31.30 24.65
N PHE A 394 -12.27 -31.77 23.56
CA PHE A 394 -12.97 -31.98 22.28
C PHE A 394 -12.76 -33.41 21.77
N ASP A 395 -13.80 -33.98 21.17
CA ASP A 395 -13.72 -35.25 20.43
C ASP A 395 -13.44 -34.98 18.94
N GLU A 396 -13.51 -36.02 18.09
CA GLU A 396 -13.33 -35.90 16.64
C GLU A 396 -14.65 -35.99 15.86
N ASN A 397 -15.79 -35.73 16.51
CA ASN A 397 -17.09 -35.78 15.85
C ASN A 397 -17.38 -34.44 15.13
N PRO A 398 -17.86 -34.47 13.87
CA PRO A 398 -18.26 -33.27 13.14
C PRO A 398 -19.31 -32.46 13.89
N MET A 399 -19.09 -31.15 13.98
CA MET A 399 -19.98 -30.21 14.65
C MET A 399 -20.18 -28.97 13.76
N PRO A 400 -20.98 -29.06 12.68
CA PRO A 400 -21.28 -27.91 11.84
C PRO A 400 -22.03 -26.82 12.63
N SER A 401 -21.68 -25.56 12.40
CA SER A 401 -22.30 -24.40 13.04
C SER A 401 -22.59 -23.30 12.03
N LYS A 402 -23.66 -22.55 12.29
CA LYS A 402 -24.05 -21.31 11.60
C LYS A 402 -23.98 -20.09 12.52
N ASP A 403 -23.55 -20.28 13.78
CA ASP A 403 -23.45 -19.21 14.77
C ASP A 403 -22.07 -18.56 14.72
N PHE A 404 -22.02 -17.28 14.34
CA PHE A 404 -20.78 -16.52 14.32
C PHE A 404 -20.15 -16.38 15.72
N TRP A 405 -20.94 -16.39 16.79
CA TRP A 405 -20.39 -16.41 18.14
C TRP A 405 -19.59 -17.67 18.42
N LYS A 406 -19.96 -18.80 17.81
CA LYS A 406 -19.18 -20.03 17.91
C LYS A 406 -17.83 -19.90 17.21
N TYR A 407 -17.75 -19.15 16.10
CA TYR A 407 -16.48 -18.82 15.44
C TYR A 407 -15.56 -18.02 16.35
N LEU A 408 -16.10 -17.02 17.07
CA LEU A 408 -15.35 -16.23 18.05
C LEU A 408 -14.88 -17.07 19.24
N GLU A 409 -15.75 -17.95 19.77
CA GLU A 409 -15.40 -18.87 20.86
C GLU A 409 -14.24 -19.80 20.47
N ILE A 410 -14.27 -20.38 19.27
CA ILE A 410 -13.16 -21.21 18.78
C ILE A 410 -11.87 -20.41 18.66
N SER A 411 -11.94 -19.22 18.09
CA SER A 411 -10.77 -18.35 17.95
C SER A 411 -10.19 -17.98 19.32
N PHE A 412 -11.05 -17.74 20.32
CA PHE A 412 -10.63 -17.52 21.70
C PHE A 412 -9.93 -18.75 22.29
N ILE A 413 -10.50 -19.95 22.13
CA ILE A 413 -9.89 -21.20 22.65
C ILE A 413 -8.52 -21.45 22.03
N LEU A 414 -8.37 -21.21 20.72
CA LEU A 414 -7.08 -21.30 20.03
C LEU A 414 -6.03 -20.34 20.64
N VAL A 415 -6.45 -19.15 21.06
CA VAL A 415 -5.54 -18.12 21.60
C VAL A 415 -5.26 -18.30 23.09
N LYS A 416 -6.27 -18.66 23.89
CA LYS A 416 -6.20 -18.65 25.36
C LYS A 416 -6.11 -20.03 25.99
N GLY A 417 -6.49 -21.09 25.28
CA GLY A 417 -6.49 -22.44 25.85
C GLY A 417 -7.50 -22.63 26.99
N GLU A 418 -8.62 -21.90 26.96
CA GLU A 418 -9.71 -22.01 27.92
C GLU A 418 -11.05 -21.64 27.24
N PHE A 419 -12.18 -21.98 27.87
CA PHE A 419 -13.50 -21.60 27.36
C PHE A 419 -13.77 -20.11 27.58
N LEU A 420 -14.36 -19.47 26.58
CA LEU A 420 -14.85 -18.09 26.67
C LEU A 420 -16.04 -18.04 27.66
N LYS A 421 -15.95 -17.19 28.68
CA LYS A 421 -16.98 -17.09 29.74
C LYS A 421 -18.10 -16.12 29.36
N ASP A 422 -17.73 -14.95 28.85
CA ASP A 422 -18.67 -13.95 28.34
C ASP A 422 -18.28 -13.56 26.90
N LYS A 423 -19.27 -13.54 26.00
CA LYS A 423 -19.10 -13.08 24.61
C LYS A 423 -18.60 -11.63 24.56
N ASN A 424 -18.96 -10.82 25.55
CA ASN A 424 -18.50 -9.44 25.67
C ASN A 424 -16.99 -9.33 25.86
N ASP A 425 -16.32 -10.32 26.45
CA ASP A 425 -14.87 -10.28 26.65
C ASP A 425 -14.12 -10.22 25.31
N PHE A 426 -14.64 -10.88 24.28
CA PHE A 426 -14.08 -10.82 22.92
C PHE A 426 -14.24 -9.42 22.31
N LEU A 427 -15.43 -8.82 22.47
CA LEU A 427 -15.70 -7.46 22.00
C LEU A 427 -14.84 -6.43 22.74
N ILE A 428 -14.70 -6.57 24.06
CA ILE A 428 -13.87 -5.71 24.89
C ILE A 428 -12.40 -5.81 24.45
N ALA A 429 -11.89 -7.02 24.21
CA ALA A 429 -10.53 -7.20 23.72
C ALA A 429 -10.30 -6.52 22.36
N ALA A 430 -11.23 -6.67 21.42
CA ALA A 430 -11.15 -6.00 20.12
C ALA A 430 -11.15 -4.46 20.26
N LYS A 431 -12.03 -3.90 21.12
CA LYS A 431 -12.09 -2.45 21.39
C LYS A 431 -10.84 -1.90 22.07
N ASN A 432 -10.14 -2.75 22.83
CA ASN A 432 -8.91 -2.38 23.52
C ASN A 432 -7.66 -2.46 22.62
N TYR A 433 -7.81 -2.83 21.35
CA TYR A 433 -6.69 -2.86 20.42
C TYR A 433 -6.19 -1.45 20.09
N ALA A 434 -4.89 -1.24 20.22
CA ALA A 434 -4.26 0.08 20.22
C ALA A 434 -3.72 0.51 18.84
N PHE A 435 -4.09 -0.18 17.77
CA PHE A 435 -3.72 0.16 16.40
C PHE A 435 -4.97 0.29 15.53
N LYS A 436 -4.86 1.09 14.46
CA LYS A 436 -5.95 1.30 13.49
C LYS A 436 -6.05 0.18 12.45
N HIS A 437 -4.95 -0.54 12.25
CA HIS A 437 -4.77 -1.49 11.14
C HIS A 437 -5.11 -2.92 11.56
N ALA A 438 -6.06 -3.53 10.86
CA ALA A 438 -6.44 -4.92 11.07
C ALA A 438 -5.51 -5.87 10.29
N SER A 439 -5.18 -7.00 10.89
CA SER A 439 -4.46 -8.08 10.20
C SER A 439 -5.40 -8.75 9.20
N PRO A 440 -4.99 -8.99 7.94
CA PRO A 440 -5.86 -9.63 6.96
C PRO A 440 -6.34 -11.02 7.40
N TYR A 441 -7.62 -11.33 7.23
CA TYR A 441 -8.20 -12.65 7.49
C TYR A 441 -8.80 -13.23 6.21
N ASP A 442 -8.65 -14.54 6.02
CA ASP A 442 -9.10 -15.26 4.82
C ASP A 442 -10.62 -15.53 4.80
N PHE A 443 -11.43 -14.50 5.05
CA PHE A 443 -12.87 -14.57 4.90
C PHE A 443 -13.19 -14.43 3.42
N LYS A 444 -13.82 -15.45 2.84
CA LYS A 444 -14.11 -15.48 1.40
C LYS A 444 -15.60 -15.29 1.15
N LEU A 445 -15.96 -14.08 0.72
CA LEU A 445 -17.29 -13.80 0.20
C LEU A 445 -17.38 -14.18 -1.29
N ASN A 446 -18.26 -15.12 -1.62
CA ASN A 446 -18.60 -15.47 -2.99
C ASN A 446 -20.02 -14.96 -3.31
N MET A 447 -20.13 -14.10 -4.31
CA MET A 447 -21.39 -13.53 -4.76
C MET A 447 -21.92 -14.37 -5.94
N ASN A 448 -22.71 -15.41 -5.65
CA ASN A 448 -23.43 -16.19 -6.67
C ASN A 448 -24.86 -15.68 -6.85
N ALA A 449 -25.46 -15.91 -8.03
CA ALA A 449 -26.77 -15.35 -8.42
C ALA A 449 -27.97 -15.81 -7.56
N GLU A 450 -27.89 -16.96 -6.87
CA GLU A 450 -29.00 -17.50 -6.07
C GLU A 450 -28.93 -17.12 -4.57
N LYS A 451 -27.73 -17.18 -3.97
CA LYS A 451 -27.49 -16.79 -2.57
C LYS A 451 -26.01 -16.44 -2.36
N PRO A 452 -25.67 -15.30 -1.72
CA PRO A 452 -24.30 -15.01 -1.31
C PRO A 452 -23.77 -16.07 -0.34
N LYS A 453 -22.47 -16.36 -0.36
CA LYS A 453 -21.81 -17.31 0.56
C LYS A 453 -20.62 -16.66 1.25
N LEU A 454 -20.58 -16.72 2.58
CA LEU A 454 -19.41 -16.33 3.38
C LEU A 454 -18.72 -17.60 3.90
N ASP A 455 -17.54 -17.92 3.35
CA ASP A 455 -16.73 -19.06 3.79
C ASP A 455 -15.61 -18.58 4.73
N VAL A 456 -15.64 -19.08 5.97
CA VAL A 456 -14.65 -18.80 7.02
C VAL A 456 -13.77 -20.01 7.34
N SER A 457 -13.96 -21.14 6.66
CA SER A 457 -13.34 -22.43 7.05
C SER A 457 -11.81 -22.37 7.04
N LYS A 458 -11.23 -21.63 6.08
CA LYS A 458 -9.78 -21.45 5.97
C LYS A 458 -9.23 -20.40 6.94
N SER A 459 -10.07 -19.53 7.46
CA SER A 459 -9.64 -18.34 8.19
C SER A 459 -9.10 -18.64 9.59
N PHE A 460 -9.46 -19.78 10.20
CA PHE A 460 -8.89 -20.21 11.48
C PHE A 460 -7.36 -20.38 11.43
N ARG A 461 -6.78 -20.69 10.25
CA ARG A 461 -5.32 -20.75 10.08
C ARG A 461 -4.66 -19.40 10.40
N MET A 462 -5.33 -18.29 10.12
CA MET A 462 -4.80 -16.95 10.37
C MET A 462 -4.67 -16.67 11.86
N THR A 463 -5.60 -17.17 12.68
CA THR A 463 -5.48 -17.10 14.15
C THR A 463 -4.21 -17.77 14.65
N LEU A 464 -3.87 -18.97 14.15
CA LEU A 464 -2.64 -19.66 14.50
C LEU A 464 -1.40 -18.90 13.99
N ILE A 465 -1.43 -18.45 12.73
CA ILE A 465 -0.31 -17.74 12.11
C ILE A 465 0.03 -16.46 12.88
N TYR A 466 -0.96 -15.61 13.15
CA TYR A 466 -0.75 -14.35 13.84
C TYR A 466 -0.34 -14.54 15.30
N LEU A 467 -0.90 -15.53 15.98
CA LEU A 467 -0.50 -15.88 17.34
C LEU A 467 0.95 -16.35 17.41
N CYS A 468 1.36 -17.27 16.53
CA CYS A 468 2.77 -17.68 16.38
C CYS A 468 3.67 -16.52 15.96
N GLY A 469 3.12 -15.58 15.18
CA GLY A 469 3.75 -14.34 14.74
C GLY A 469 3.85 -13.26 15.81
N GLY A 470 3.37 -13.50 17.04
CA GLY A 470 3.50 -12.58 18.16
C GLY A 470 2.42 -11.49 18.25
N LEU A 471 1.30 -11.63 17.54
CA LEU A 471 0.13 -10.79 17.75
C LEU A 471 -0.57 -11.17 19.06
N ASP A 472 -1.07 -10.18 19.79
CA ASP A 472 -1.84 -10.41 21.02
C ASP A 472 -3.31 -10.72 20.72
N PHE A 473 -4.07 -11.06 21.77
CA PHE A 473 -5.46 -11.46 21.62
C PHE A 473 -6.32 -10.28 21.13
N GLU A 474 -6.03 -9.08 21.59
CA GLU A 474 -6.68 -7.84 21.18
C GLU A 474 -6.53 -7.61 19.67
N GLY A 475 -5.32 -7.75 19.13
CA GLY A 475 -5.08 -7.65 17.69
C GLY A 475 -5.78 -8.74 16.88
N ILE A 476 -5.78 -9.98 17.37
CA ILE A 476 -6.51 -11.09 16.73
C ILE A 476 -8.02 -10.83 16.74
N ALA A 477 -8.57 -10.43 17.89
CA ALA A 477 -10.00 -10.15 18.06
C ALA A 477 -10.44 -9.00 17.16
N TYR A 478 -9.70 -7.88 17.17
CA TYR A 478 -9.93 -6.75 16.29
C TYR A 478 -9.93 -7.16 14.81
N SER A 479 -8.92 -7.92 14.40
CA SER A 479 -8.75 -8.35 13.01
C SER A 479 -9.89 -9.24 12.52
N ILE A 480 -10.37 -10.17 13.36
CA ILE A 480 -11.52 -11.02 13.05
C ILE A 480 -12.79 -10.19 12.87
N LEU A 481 -13.08 -9.28 13.82
CA LEU A 481 -14.28 -8.48 13.77
C LEU A 481 -14.27 -7.51 12.60
N LYS A 482 -13.11 -6.92 12.27
CA LYS A 482 -12.98 -6.03 11.12
C LYS A 482 -13.17 -6.77 9.80
N ALA A 483 -12.55 -7.95 9.65
CA ALA A 483 -12.75 -8.78 8.48
C ALA A 483 -14.22 -9.22 8.31
N PHE A 484 -14.92 -9.48 9.42
CA PHE A 484 -16.35 -9.76 9.40
C PHE A 484 -17.14 -8.55 8.92
N GLU A 485 -16.98 -7.39 9.56
CA GLU A 485 -17.64 -6.13 9.20
C GLU A 485 -17.43 -5.76 7.72
N ASP A 486 -16.21 -5.84 7.22
CA ASP A 486 -15.88 -5.49 5.83
C ASP A 486 -16.59 -6.40 4.83
N ASN A 487 -16.74 -7.70 5.14
CA ASN A 487 -17.48 -8.63 4.29
C ASN A 487 -19.00 -8.42 4.38
N ILE A 488 -19.54 -8.15 5.57
CA ILE A 488 -20.98 -7.90 5.76
C ILE A 488 -21.42 -6.57 5.13
N THR A 489 -20.59 -5.53 5.22
CA THR A 489 -20.86 -4.23 4.60
C THR A 489 -20.95 -4.35 3.08
N LYS A 490 -20.08 -5.14 2.45
CA LYS A 490 -20.14 -5.44 1.00
C LYS A 490 -21.44 -6.14 0.59
N ILE A 491 -22.00 -6.98 1.45
CA ILE A 491 -23.31 -7.63 1.19
C ILE A 491 -24.44 -6.59 1.28
N SER A 492 -24.34 -5.66 2.23
CA SER A 492 -25.39 -4.68 2.54
C SER A 492 -25.48 -3.57 1.51
N SER A 493 -24.34 -3.02 1.07
CA SER A 493 -24.28 -1.94 0.07
C SER A 493 -24.88 -2.34 -1.28
N LEU A 494 -24.85 -3.63 -1.62
CA LEU A 494 -25.38 -4.18 -2.87
C LEU A 494 -26.87 -4.51 -2.84
N LYS A 495 -27.52 -4.53 -1.67
CA LYS A 495 -29.00 -4.63 -1.58
C LYS A 495 -29.69 -3.27 -1.70
N ALA A 496 -28.94 -2.19 -1.53
CA ALA A 496 -29.42 -0.81 -1.63
C ALA A 496 -29.19 -0.17 -3.01
N SER A 497 -28.38 -0.80 -3.86
CA SER A 497 -28.19 -0.50 -5.29
C SER A 497 -29.08 -1.40 -6.14
#